data_AF-A0A836KF27-F1
#
_entry.id   AF-A0A836KF27-F1
#
_cell.length_a   1.000
_cell.length_b   1.000
_cell.length_c   1.000
_cell.angle_alpha   90.00
_cell.angle_beta   90.00
_cell.angle_gamma   90.00
#
_symmetry.space_group_name_H-M   'P 1'
#
loop_
_entity.id
_entity.type
_entity.pdbx_description
1 polymer ?
#
loop_
_entity_poly.entity_id
_entity_poly.type
_entity_poly.pdbx_seq_one_letter_code
_entity_poly.pdbx_strand_id
1 'polypeptide(L)'
;MPYGRRQLGNILRHWAKLSIPGSRVAPYRLFSTTPLTVSSSAASSPVDLSYTCHLLDSIRGEQQADTVKRKRVRGAVRKMEATLVDSFAAATMSLTPQQRLDLMVHWLRSLAAVAKYLSRREDSPCTPESVEVDRFSPRSSKRVRHETREGETWSGASPFFSLPTSDLLCACLRECAMANPRAGPDALRELLLCAVKLELGEVEVLQHIVHALTREDVCRLQTPSEQVELLNYVSLAVKRCKLPLPPLNRVLSALLGATLSARENLLVLSSIHRLKHTHATDVVAVVSRRAAKQTGTYNFKDVVYGLEVAALLPGCTDVFVASVLLRAGALAPLMSPRQLGAVCKYVALLNTSRRKNAVAYSCGRELRSLVPLLVERAERLLGQFRLHEARYVLRCFREHNVRHSLIFSRLTPIAADG
;
A
#
# COMPACT_ATOMS: atom_id res chain seq x y z
N MET A 1 -29.19 7.08 2.00
CA MET A 1 -30.13 6.22 2.77
C MET A 1 -29.39 5.59 3.95
N PRO A 2 -29.51 6.13 5.19
CA PRO A 2 -28.70 5.68 6.33
C PRO A 2 -29.57 4.90 7.35
N TYR A 3 -29.75 3.59 7.13
CA TYR A 3 -30.46 2.74 8.11
C TYR A 3 -29.67 1.51 8.60
N GLY A 4 -28.47 1.23 8.06
CA GLY A 4 -27.64 0.08 8.49
C GLY A 4 -26.73 0.32 9.71
N ARG A 5 -26.40 1.57 10.07
CA ARG A 5 -25.44 1.88 11.16
C ARG A 5 -26.00 1.72 12.58
N ARG A 6 -27.32 1.55 12.76
CA ARG A 6 -27.94 1.52 14.09
C ARG A 6 -28.03 0.12 14.73
N GLN A 7 -27.98 -0.97 13.96
CA GLN A 7 -28.16 -2.32 14.51
C GLN A 7 -26.88 -2.88 15.17
N LEU A 8 -25.69 -2.65 14.61
CA LEU A 8 -24.41 -3.06 15.24
C LEU A 8 -24.05 -2.19 16.46
N GLY A 9 -24.43 -0.91 16.46
CA GLY A 9 -24.25 -0.02 17.60
C GLY A 9 -25.06 -0.42 18.84
N ASN A 10 -26.20 -1.09 18.66
CA ASN A 10 -27.03 -1.57 19.78
C ASN A 10 -26.51 -2.88 20.37
N ILE A 11 -25.91 -3.75 19.55
CA ILE A 11 -25.23 -4.95 20.06
C ILE A 11 -24.03 -4.50 20.92
N LEU A 12 -23.17 -3.61 20.41
CA LEU A 12 -21.98 -3.12 21.14
C LEU A 12 -22.29 -2.26 22.37
N ARG A 13 -23.38 -1.47 22.39
CA ARG A 13 -23.81 -0.74 23.60
C ARG A 13 -24.27 -1.66 24.74
N HIS A 14 -24.71 -2.88 24.43
CA HIS A 14 -25.05 -3.85 25.46
C HIS A 14 -23.78 -4.44 26.13
N TRP A 15 -22.66 -4.50 25.40
CA TRP A 15 -21.37 -5.01 25.89
C TRP A 15 -20.60 -4.01 26.76
N ALA A 16 -20.80 -2.70 26.58
CA ALA A 16 -20.13 -1.66 27.37
C ALA A 16 -20.75 -1.38 28.76
N LYS A 17 -21.88 -2.01 29.10
CA LYS A 17 -22.64 -1.72 30.35
C LYS A 17 -22.52 -2.77 31.46
N LEU A 18 -21.67 -3.79 31.32
CA LEU A 18 -21.47 -4.79 32.38
C LEU A 18 -20.26 -4.45 33.26
N SER A 19 -20.39 -3.35 34.01
CA SER A 19 -19.48 -2.97 35.10
C SER A 19 -20.25 -2.39 36.29
N ILE A 20 -20.61 -3.27 37.25
CA ILE A 20 -20.81 -3.03 38.71
C ILE A 20 -22.14 -2.33 39.17
N PRO A 21 -22.74 -2.73 40.32
CA PRO A 21 -24.20 -2.79 40.51
C PRO A 21 -24.80 -1.66 41.36
N GLY A 22 -26.13 -1.48 41.23
CA GLY A 22 -26.92 -0.59 42.10
C GLY A 22 -28.43 -0.68 41.86
N SER A 23 -29.10 -1.49 42.69
CA SER A 23 -30.50 -1.38 43.17
C SER A 23 -31.72 -1.40 42.20
N ARG A 24 -32.48 -2.50 42.36
CA ARG A 24 -33.95 -2.68 42.43
C ARG A 24 -34.89 -1.70 41.69
N VAL A 25 -35.54 -2.17 40.61
CA VAL A 25 -37.01 -2.16 40.38
C VAL A 25 -37.41 -3.31 39.42
N ALA A 26 -38.39 -4.10 39.85
CA ALA A 26 -39.33 -5.05 39.22
C ALA A 26 -39.03 -5.81 37.88
N PRO A 27 -39.41 -7.11 37.79
CA PRO A 27 -39.19 -7.95 36.61
C PRO A 27 -40.33 -7.80 35.59
N TYR A 28 -39.99 -7.53 34.33
CA TYR A 28 -40.90 -7.79 33.21
C TYR A 28 -40.74 -9.24 32.74
N ARG A 29 -41.83 -10.00 32.87
CA ARG A 29 -42.01 -11.35 32.35
C ARG A 29 -41.84 -11.34 30.82
N LEU A 30 -40.97 -12.20 30.29
CA LEU A 30 -41.03 -12.61 28.89
C LEU A 30 -41.62 -14.01 28.83
N PHE A 31 -42.75 -14.11 28.13
CA PHE A 31 -43.45 -15.35 27.86
C PHE A 31 -42.60 -16.27 26.98
N SER A 32 -42.50 -17.51 27.40
CA SER A 32 -42.05 -18.64 26.61
C SER A 32 -43.13 -18.97 25.57
N THR A 33 -42.75 -18.98 24.29
CA THR A 33 -43.44 -19.79 23.28
C THR A 33 -42.41 -20.72 22.65
N THR A 34 -42.71 -22.00 22.80
CA THR A 34 -41.98 -23.21 22.43
C THR A 34 -41.75 -23.36 20.91
N PRO A 35 -40.92 -24.35 20.50
CA PRO A 35 -40.09 -24.26 19.31
C PRO A 35 -40.77 -24.87 18.08
N LEU A 36 -40.39 -24.38 16.89
CA LEU A 36 -40.58 -25.11 15.65
C LEU A 36 -39.22 -25.60 15.16
N THR A 37 -39.04 -26.90 15.31
CA THR A 37 -38.07 -27.75 14.63
C THR A 37 -38.22 -27.59 13.11
N VAL A 38 -37.18 -27.09 12.46
CA VAL A 38 -36.91 -27.36 11.05
C VAL A 38 -35.54 -28.01 10.95
N SER A 39 -35.56 -29.29 10.63
CA SER A 39 -34.43 -30.15 10.35
C SER A 39 -33.82 -29.80 8.99
N SER A 40 -32.51 -30.02 8.87
CA SER A 40 -31.75 -30.20 7.62
C SER A 40 -31.37 -28.95 6.81
N SER A 41 -30.15 -28.44 7.06
CA SER A 41 -29.13 -28.44 6.00
C SER A 41 -27.73 -28.52 6.63
N ALA A 42 -26.88 -29.37 6.05
CA ALA A 42 -25.50 -29.70 6.40
C ALA A 42 -24.79 -28.79 7.44
N ALA A 43 -24.49 -29.35 8.60
CA ALA A 43 -23.61 -28.75 9.59
C ALA A 43 -22.19 -28.62 9.04
N SER A 44 -21.89 -27.50 8.38
CA SER A 44 -20.52 -27.03 8.24
C SER A 44 -20.02 -26.73 9.65
N SER A 45 -19.04 -27.49 10.14
CA SER A 45 -18.41 -27.19 11.43
C SER A 45 -18.03 -25.71 11.48
N PRO A 46 -18.35 -24.98 12.57
CA PRO A 46 -17.99 -23.58 12.70
C PRO A 46 -16.47 -23.50 12.60
N VAL A 47 -15.99 -22.78 11.58
CA VAL A 47 -14.55 -22.60 11.40
C VAL A 47 -14.08 -21.69 12.52
N ASP A 48 -13.31 -22.26 13.44
CA ASP A 48 -12.67 -21.50 14.50
C ASP A 48 -11.71 -20.46 13.89
N LEU A 49 -11.79 -19.23 14.39
CA LEU A 49 -10.93 -18.12 13.99
C LEU A 49 -9.46 -18.46 14.28
N SER A 50 -9.19 -19.11 15.42
CA SER A 50 -7.85 -19.56 15.80
C SER A 50 -7.28 -20.56 14.78
N TYR A 51 -8.10 -21.54 14.39
CA TYR A 51 -7.74 -22.49 13.32
C TYR A 51 -7.43 -21.78 12.00
N THR A 52 -8.21 -20.75 11.64
CA THR A 52 -7.96 -19.97 10.42
C THR A 52 -6.62 -19.23 10.49
N CYS A 53 -6.29 -18.61 11.62
CA CYS A 53 -5.00 -17.94 11.80
C CYS A 53 -3.82 -18.91 11.63
N HIS A 54 -3.88 -20.07 12.31
CA HIS A 54 -2.87 -21.11 12.18
C HIS A 54 -2.75 -21.66 10.75
N LEU A 55 -3.87 -21.82 10.05
CA LEU A 55 -3.86 -22.25 8.64
C LEU A 55 -3.16 -21.22 7.74
N LEU A 56 -3.42 -19.92 7.94
CA LEU A 56 -2.77 -18.86 7.17
C LEU A 56 -1.26 -18.81 7.45
N ASP A 57 -0.86 -18.96 8.70
CA ASP A 57 0.55 -19.00 9.10
C ASP A 57 1.27 -20.23 8.54
N SER A 58 0.60 -21.38 8.54
CA SER A 58 1.09 -22.61 7.91
C SER A 58 1.31 -22.43 6.40
N ILE A 59 0.31 -21.93 5.67
CA ILE A 59 0.42 -21.66 4.21
C ILE A 59 1.58 -20.71 3.90
N ARG A 60 1.80 -19.70 4.77
CA ARG A 60 2.91 -18.77 4.62
C ARG A 60 4.26 -19.48 4.72
N GLY A 61 4.42 -20.36 5.72
CA GLY A 61 5.67 -21.07 6.02
C GLY A 61 6.04 -22.17 5.03
N GLU A 62 5.08 -22.77 4.34
CA GLU A 62 5.34 -23.87 3.40
C GLU A 62 6.17 -23.44 2.17
N GLN A 63 7.08 -24.29 1.67
CA GLN A 63 7.86 -24.02 0.45
C GLN A 63 7.08 -24.36 -0.83
N GLN A 64 5.96 -23.66 -1.04
CA GLN A 64 5.13 -23.80 -2.23
C GLN A 64 5.26 -22.61 -3.18
N ALA A 65 4.98 -22.84 -4.47
CA ALA A 65 4.88 -21.78 -5.47
C ALA A 65 3.84 -20.72 -5.07
N ASP A 66 4.13 -19.45 -5.35
CA ASP A 66 3.26 -18.32 -4.98
C ASP A 66 1.83 -18.44 -5.55
N THR A 67 1.67 -19.08 -6.71
CA THR A 67 0.35 -19.34 -7.33
C THR A 67 -0.50 -20.28 -6.48
N VAL A 68 0.10 -21.30 -5.89
CA VAL A 68 -0.55 -22.26 -4.98
C VAL A 68 -0.93 -21.56 -3.68
N LYS A 69 0.00 -20.81 -3.09
CA LYS A 69 -0.27 -20.02 -1.87
C LYS A 69 -1.43 -19.05 -2.05
N ARG A 70 -1.50 -18.34 -3.18
CA ARG A 70 -2.64 -17.46 -3.52
C ARG A 70 -3.97 -18.20 -3.53
N LYS A 71 -4.04 -19.38 -4.15
CA LYS A 71 -5.26 -20.18 -4.22
C LYS A 71 -5.71 -20.63 -2.83
N ARG A 72 -4.77 -21.12 -2.00
CA ARG A 72 -5.06 -21.58 -0.63
C ARG A 72 -5.48 -20.45 0.30
N VAL A 73 -4.74 -19.34 0.32
CA VAL A 73 -5.10 -18.15 1.11
C VAL A 73 -6.48 -17.63 0.71
N ARG A 74 -6.78 -17.54 -0.59
CA ARG A 74 -8.10 -17.11 -1.07
C ARG A 74 -9.22 -18.04 -0.58
N GLY A 75 -8.99 -19.36 -0.59
CA GLY A 75 -9.95 -20.34 -0.06
C GLY A 75 -10.19 -20.17 1.44
N ALA A 76 -9.11 -20.05 2.23
CA ALA A 76 -9.17 -19.86 3.67
C ALA A 76 -9.92 -18.56 4.05
N VAL A 77 -9.58 -17.44 3.41
CA VAL A 77 -10.23 -16.15 3.67
C VAL A 77 -11.70 -16.18 3.28
N ARG A 78 -12.06 -16.76 2.12
CA ARG A 78 -13.48 -16.88 1.73
C ARG A 78 -14.30 -17.71 2.73
N LYS A 79 -13.72 -18.80 3.24
CA LYS A 79 -14.37 -19.65 4.25
C LYS A 79 -14.55 -18.90 5.56
N MET A 80 -13.51 -18.16 5.98
CA MET A 80 -13.55 -17.28 7.16
C MET A 80 -14.64 -16.21 7.04
N GLU A 81 -14.72 -15.50 5.91
CA GLU A 81 -15.73 -14.45 5.69
C GLU A 81 -17.17 -14.98 5.73
N ALA A 82 -17.40 -16.23 5.32
CA ALA A 82 -18.74 -16.82 5.30
C ALA A 82 -19.32 -17.06 6.70
N THR A 83 -18.47 -17.28 7.71
CA THR A 83 -18.89 -17.59 9.10
C THR A 83 -18.34 -16.59 10.11
N LEU A 84 -17.88 -15.42 9.64
CA LEU A 84 -17.00 -14.55 10.42
C LEU A 84 -17.62 -14.03 11.71
N VAL A 85 -18.87 -13.57 11.65
CA VAL A 85 -19.54 -12.95 12.80
C VAL A 85 -19.76 -14.01 13.88
N ASP A 86 -20.25 -15.18 13.50
CA ASP A 86 -20.52 -16.28 14.42
C ASP A 86 -19.23 -16.87 14.99
N SER A 87 -18.19 -17.05 14.16
CA SER A 87 -16.89 -17.58 14.62
C SER A 87 -16.16 -16.60 15.53
N PHE A 88 -16.20 -15.30 15.23
CA PHE A 88 -15.60 -14.28 16.09
C PHE A 88 -16.35 -14.15 17.42
N ALA A 89 -17.68 -14.14 17.40
CA ALA A 89 -18.48 -14.12 18.62
C ALA A 89 -18.18 -15.36 19.48
N ALA A 90 -18.28 -16.56 18.91
CA ALA A 90 -18.01 -17.81 19.60
C ALA A 90 -16.58 -17.87 20.18
N ALA A 91 -15.57 -17.45 19.41
CA ALA A 91 -14.18 -17.45 19.84
C ALA A 91 -13.88 -16.44 20.96
N THR A 92 -14.71 -15.41 21.16
CA THR A 92 -14.44 -14.33 22.13
C THR A 92 -15.32 -14.36 23.38
N MET A 93 -16.40 -15.14 23.40
CA MET A 93 -17.32 -15.23 24.55
C MET A 93 -16.70 -15.88 25.79
N SER A 94 -15.83 -16.87 25.62
CA SER A 94 -15.21 -17.63 26.71
C SER A 94 -13.81 -17.13 27.11
N LEU A 95 -13.28 -16.13 26.39
CA LEU A 95 -11.94 -15.61 26.61
C LEU A 95 -11.92 -14.48 27.64
N THR A 96 -10.85 -14.47 28.45
CA THR A 96 -10.51 -13.30 29.26
C THR A 96 -10.22 -12.08 28.36
N PRO A 97 -10.33 -10.84 28.88
CA PRO A 97 -10.04 -9.64 28.10
C PRO A 97 -8.65 -9.67 27.43
N GLN A 98 -7.63 -10.19 28.13
CA GLN A 98 -6.27 -10.29 27.60
C GLN A 98 -6.19 -11.31 26.44
N GLN A 99 -6.74 -12.51 26.63
CA GLN A 99 -6.74 -13.53 25.58
C GLN A 99 -7.50 -13.08 24.33
N ARG A 100 -8.56 -12.29 24.51
CA ARG A 100 -9.30 -11.67 23.41
C ARG A 100 -8.42 -10.71 22.62
N LEU A 101 -7.67 -9.84 23.31
CA LEU A 101 -6.72 -8.93 22.65
C LEU A 101 -5.62 -9.71 21.91
N ASP A 102 -5.07 -10.75 22.53
CA ASP A 102 -4.04 -11.57 21.91
C ASP A 102 -4.55 -12.28 20.65
N LEU A 103 -5.79 -12.78 20.66
CA LEU A 103 -6.46 -13.35 19.48
C LEU A 103 -6.67 -12.31 18.38
N MET A 104 -7.16 -11.11 18.73
CA MET A 104 -7.36 -10.02 17.77
C MET A 104 -6.04 -9.59 17.10
N VAL A 105 -4.98 -9.44 17.90
CA VAL A 105 -3.63 -9.12 17.39
C VAL A 105 -3.11 -10.26 16.51
N HIS A 106 -3.24 -11.51 16.94
CA HIS A 106 -2.80 -12.67 16.16
C HIS A 106 -3.53 -12.72 14.81
N TRP A 107 -4.84 -12.48 14.79
CA TRP A 107 -5.62 -12.46 13.57
C TRP A 107 -5.18 -11.36 12.60
N LEU A 108 -4.98 -10.13 13.09
CA LEU A 108 -4.44 -9.03 12.29
C LEU A 108 -3.06 -9.36 11.72
N ARG A 109 -2.17 -9.96 12.53
CA ARG A 109 -0.82 -10.37 12.12
C ARG A 109 -0.86 -11.45 11.03
N SER A 110 -1.61 -12.53 11.23
CA SER A 110 -1.67 -13.65 10.28
C SER A 110 -2.25 -13.19 8.94
N LEU A 111 -3.30 -12.36 8.94
CA LEU A 111 -3.83 -11.75 7.71
C LEU A 111 -2.81 -10.81 7.04
N ALA A 112 -2.17 -9.93 7.81
CA ALA A 112 -1.18 -9.00 7.26
C ALA A 112 0.02 -9.75 6.66
N ALA A 113 0.41 -10.87 7.25
CA ALA A 113 1.50 -11.71 6.78
C ALA A 113 1.22 -12.37 5.42
N VAL A 114 -0.05 -12.66 5.12
CA VAL A 114 -0.49 -13.21 3.83
C VAL A 114 -1.02 -12.16 2.86
N ALA A 115 -0.95 -10.87 3.18
CA ALA A 115 -1.53 -9.78 2.37
C ALA A 115 -1.10 -9.80 0.89
N LYS A 116 0.14 -10.20 0.59
CA LYS A 116 0.66 -10.35 -0.80
C LYS A 116 -0.05 -11.43 -1.62
N TYR A 117 -0.78 -12.33 -0.96
CA TYR A 117 -1.54 -13.42 -1.56
C TYR A 117 -3.04 -13.15 -1.63
N LEU A 118 -3.50 -12.09 -0.96
CA LEU A 118 -4.90 -11.65 -1.00
C LEU A 118 -5.22 -11.10 -2.39
N SER A 119 -6.44 -11.37 -2.84
CA SER A 119 -6.94 -10.83 -4.10
C SER A 119 -7.65 -9.52 -3.80
N ARG A 120 -7.24 -8.43 -4.46
CA ARG A 120 -8.02 -7.20 -4.41
C ARG A 120 -9.35 -7.44 -5.10
N ARG A 121 -10.45 -7.10 -4.42
CA ARG A 121 -11.77 -6.95 -4.99
C ARG A 121 -11.69 -5.66 -5.81
N GLU A 122 -11.57 -5.79 -7.12
CA GLU A 122 -11.74 -4.63 -8.00
C GLU A 122 -13.17 -4.14 -7.82
N ASP A 123 -13.34 -2.85 -7.52
CA ASP A 123 -14.64 -2.20 -7.49
C ASP A 123 -15.29 -2.44 -8.87
N SER A 124 -16.22 -3.38 -8.94
CA SER A 124 -17.09 -3.54 -10.10
C SER A 124 -18.08 -2.37 -10.07
N PRO A 125 -18.06 -1.44 -11.04
CA PRO A 125 -19.22 -0.63 -11.30
C PRO A 125 -20.16 -1.49 -12.15
N CYS A 126 -21.24 -1.96 -11.54
CA CYS A 126 -22.42 -2.35 -12.29
C CYS A 126 -22.98 -1.09 -12.98
N THR A 127 -22.72 -0.95 -14.28
CA THR A 127 -23.57 -0.18 -15.21
C THR A 127 -23.56 -0.89 -16.57
N PRO A 128 -24.73 -1.14 -17.18
CA PRO A 128 -24.86 -1.87 -18.43
C PRO A 128 -24.45 -1.01 -19.63
N GLU A 129 -23.93 -1.69 -20.65
CA GLU A 129 -23.97 -1.37 -22.10
C GLU A 129 -23.99 0.11 -22.54
N SER A 130 -22.91 0.53 -23.19
CA SER A 130 -23.05 1.25 -24.47
C SER A 130 -21.88 0.90 -25.39
N VAL A 131 -22.25 0.48 -26.60
CA VAL A 131 -21.41 0.23 -27.76
C VAL A 131 -21.07 1.57 -28.42
N GLU A 132 -19.83 1.74 -28.89
CA GLU A 132 -19.36 2.51 -30.08
C GLU A 132 -17.82 2.66 -30.00
N VAL A 133 -17.02 1.87 -30.71
CA VAL A 133 -16.58 1.99 -32.13
C VAL A 133 -15.72 3.24 -32.44
N ASP A 134 -14.48 2.93 -32.82
CA ASP A 134 -13.56 3.64 -33.73
C ASP A 134 -12.59 4.76 -33.28
N ARG A 135 -11.31 4.35 -33.31
CA ARG A 135 -10.19 4.80 -34.18
C ARG A 135 -9.46 6.14 -33.95
N PHE A 136 -8.16 5.95 -33.76
CA PHE A 136 -7.03 6.87 -33.90
C PHE A 136 -7.10 7.83 -35.11
N SER A 137 -6.96 9.14 -34.86
CA SER A 137 -6.18 10.08 -35.72
C SER A 137 -6.01 11.48 -35.07
N PRO A 138 -5.09 12.34 -35.57
CA PRO A 138 -4.17 13.13 -34.73
C PRO A 138 -4.42 14.64 -34.75
N ARG A 139 -3.78 15.32 -33.79
CA ARG A 139 -3.68 16.79 -33.59
C ARG A 139 -4.81 17.46 -32.80
N SER A 140 -4.38 17.95 -31.64
CA SER A 140 -4.81 19.18 -30.96
C SER A 140 -6.02 19.17 -30.03
N SER A 141 -5.68 19.27 -28.74
CA SER A 141 -6.29 20.15 -27.73
C SER A 141 -7.72 19.89 -27.27
N LYS A 142 -7.84 18.99 -26.28
CA LYS A 142 -8.38 19.38 -24.97
C LYS A 142 -7.71 18.56 -23.88
N ARG A 143 -6.87 19.25 -23.11
CA ARG A 143 -6.23 18.74 -21.91
C ARG A 143 -7.32 18.34 -20.91
N VAL A 144 -7.55 17.04 -20.72
CA VAL A 144 -7.98 16.57 -19.39
C VAL A 144 -6.72 16.59 -18.54
N ARG A 145 -6.51 17.72 -17.88
CA ARG A 145 -5.63 17.77 -16.72
C ARG A 145 -6.10 16.67 -15.79
N HIS A 146 -5.20 15.79 -15.37
CA HIS A 146 -5.34 15.07 -14.11
C HIS A 146 -5.25 16.10 -12.96
N GLU A 147 -6.26 16.97 -12.87
CA GLU A 147 -6.71 17.50 -11.60
C GLU A 147 -7.59 16.38 -11.00
N THR A 148 -7.24 16.02 -9.77
CA THR A 148 -8.12 15.45 -8.76
C THR A 148 -9.43 14.85 -9.27
N ARG A 149 -9.51 13.51 -9.35
CA ARG A 149 -10.80 12.81 -9.22
C ARG A 149 -11.27 12.98 -7.77
N GLU A 150 -11.65 14.21 -7.42
CA GLU A 150 -12.55 14.48 -6.31
C GLU A 150 -13.86 13.78 -6.66
N GLY A 151 -14.12 12.64 -6.00
CA GLY A 151 -15.29 11.82 -6.28
C GLY A 151 -15.05 10.31 -6.24
N GLU A 152 -13.81 9.82 -6.07
CA GLU A 152 -13.63 8.47 -5.52
C GLU A 152 -13.94 8.55 -4.02
N THR A 153 -15.23 8.42 -3.68
CA THR A 153 -15.69 8.12 -2.31
C THR A 153 -15.06 6.81 -1.90
N TRP A 154 -13.84 6.90 -1.36
CA TRP A 154 -13.20 5.78 -0.70
C TRP A 154 -14.14 5.31 0.42
N SER A 155 -14.58 4.07 0.31
CA SER A 155 -15.60 3.48 1.19
C SER A 155 -15.11 3.27 2.63
N GLY A 156 -13.83 3.54 2.91
CA GLY A 156 -13.18 3.19 4.16
C GLY A 156 -12.86 1.70 4.31
N ALA A 157 -13.34 0.88 3.36
CA ALA A 157 -13.18 -0.56 3.40
C ALA A 157 -11.87 -1.01 2.76
N SER A 158 -11.27 -2.03 3.35
CA SER A 158 -10.13 -2.73 2.78
C SER A 158 -10.50 -3.34 1.41
N PRO A 159 -9.64 -3.21 0.37
CA PRO A 159 -9.91 -3.80 -0.93
C PRO A 159 -9.82 -5.33 -0.93
N PHE A 160 -9.41 -5.96 0.18
CA PHE A 160 -9.23 -7.41 0.26
C PHE A 160 -10.47 -8.14 0.81
N PHE A 161 -11.31 -7.43 1.56
CA PHE A 161 -12.35 -8.04 2.37
C PHE A 161 -13.73 -7.46 2.05
N SER A 162 -14.77 -8.17 2.45
CA SER A 162 -16.13 -7.63 2.48
C SER A 162 -16.24 -6.52 3.54
N LEU A 163 -17.24 -5.64 3.39
CA LEU A 163 -17.44 -4.53 4.33
C LEU A 163 -17.58 -5.00 5.79
N PRO A 164 -18.38 -6.03 6.14
CA PRO A 164 -18.48 -6.52 7.52
C PRO A 164 -17.15 -7.01 8.09
N THR A 165 -16.35 -7.73 7.27
CA THR A 165 -15.02 -8.17 7.68
C THR A 165 -14.09 -6.98 7.91
N SER A 166 -14.13 -5.98 7.02
CA SER A 166 -13.32 -4.77 7.16
C SER A 166 -13.68 -4.01 8.44
N ASP A 167 -14.97 -3.85 8.73
CA ASP A 167 -15.45 -3.17 9.95
C ASP A 167 -14.99 -3.91 11.21
N LEU A 168 -15.06 -5.23 11.22
CA LEU A 168 -14.60 -6.05 12.34
C LEU A 168 -13.09 -5.96 12.54
N LEU A 169 -12.30 -5.98 11.46
CA LEU A 169 -10.84 -5.80 11.53
C LEU A 169 -10.47 -4.39 12.03
N CYS A 170 -11.21 -3.36 11.61
CA CYS A 170 -11.05 -2.00 12.13
C CYS A 170 -11.42 -1.92 13.62
N ALA A 171 -12.47 -2.62 14.06
CA ALA A 171 -12.82 -2.72 15.47
C ALA A 171 -11.72 -3.43 16.29
N CYS A 172 -11.18 -4.55 15.80
CA CYS A 172 -10.04 -5.23 16.42
C CYS A 172 -8.82 -4.29 16.52
N LEU A 173 -8.52 -3.53 15.47
CA LEU A 173 -7.43 -2.56 15.49
C LEU A 173 -7.65 -1.48 16.57
N ARG A 174 -8.89 -0.95 16.67
CA ARG A 174 -9.28 0.04 17.69
C ARG A 174 -9.10 -0.50 19.11
N GLU A 175 -9.63 -1.68 19.39
CA GLU A 175 -9.52 -2.30 20.71
C GLU A 175 -8.06 -2.56 21.09
N CYS A 176 -7.26 -3.11 20.17
CA CYS A 176 -5.84 -3.41 20.41
C CYS A 176 -4.97 -2.15 20.61
N ALA A 177 -5.29 -1.04 19.94
CA ALA A 177 -4.49 0.17 19.99
C ALA A 177 -4.92 1.16 21.07
N MET A 178 -6.22 1.32 21.31
CA MET A 178 -6.76 2.38 22.18
C MET A 178 -7.33 1.87 23.51
N ALA A 179 -7.92 0.68 23.52
CA ALA A 179 -8.52 0.11 24.74
C ALA A 179 -7.50 -0.67 25.59
N ASN A 180 -6.30 -0.92 25.05
CA ASN A 180 -5.22 -1.60 25.76
C ASN A 180 -4.22 -0.60 26.38
N PRO A 181 -4.28 -0.35 27.71
CA PRO A 181 -3.36 0.56 28.38
C PRO A 181 -1.91 0.06 28.41
N ARG A 182 -1.65 -1.20 28.04
CA ARG A 182 -0.32 -1.81 27.98
C ARG A 182 0.28 -1.80 26.58
N ALA A 183 -0.39 -1.21 25.58
CA ALA A 183 0.13 -1.14 24.22
C ALA A 183 1.37 -0.23 24.17
N GLY A 184 2.54 -0.84 24.30
CA GLY A 184 3.83 -0.16 24.15
C GLY A 184 4.11 0.26 22.69
N PRO A 185 5.18 1.05 22.46
CA PRO A 185 5.53 1.56 21.14
C PRO A 185 5.76 0.45 20.11
N ASP A 186 6.33 -0.68 20.50
CA ASP A 186 6.58 -1.82 19.59
C ASP A 186 5.27 -2.47 19.12
N ALA A 187 4.31 -2.65 20.04
CA ALA A 187 3.00 -3.17 19.71
C ALA A 187 2.24 -2.21 18.78
N LEU A 188 2.29 -0.91 19.05
CA LEU A 188 1.67 0.11 18.20
C LEU A 188 2.31 0.17 16.81
N ARG A 189 3.64 0.02 16.71
CA ARG A 189 4.36 -0.04 15.43
C ARG A 189 3.92 -1.25 14.61
N GLU A 190 3.74 -2.39 15.26
CA GLU A 190 3.27 -3.60 14.59
C GLU A 190 1.80 -3.49 14.14
N LEU A 191 0.93 -2.91 14.97
CA LEU A 191 -0.45 -2.63 14.60
C LEU A 191 -0.53 -1.68 13.40
N LEU A 192 0.31 -0.64 13.35
CA LEU A 192 0.43 0.25 12.19
C LEU A 192 0.84 -0.52 10.94
N LEU A 193 1.82 -1.41 11.04
CA LEU A 193 2.25 -2.26 9.93
C LEU A 193 1.10 -3.16 9.44
N CYS A 194 0.34 -3.77 10.35
CA CYS A 194 -0.81 -4.59 10.00
C CYS A 194 -1.88 -3.77 9.27
N ALA A 195 -2.24 -2.60 9.80
CA ALA A 195 -3.22 -1.71 9.20
C ALA A 195 -2.81 -1.27 7.79
N VAL A 196 -1.53 -0.94 7.58
CA VAL A 196 -0.98 -0.54 6.27
C VAL A 196 -0.98 -1.70 5.25
N LYS A 197 -0.68 -2.92 5.69
CA LYS A 197 -0.67 -4.11 4.80
C LYS A 197 -2.08 -4.55 4.41
N LEU A 198 -3.02 -4.42 5.34
CA LEU A 198 -4.43 -4.76 5.15
C LEU A 198 -5.26 -3.61 4.59
N GLU A 199 -4.66 -2.41 4.49
CA GLU A 199 -5.31 -1.18 4.01
C GLU A 199 -6.59 -0.85 4.83
N LEU A 200 -6.48 -0.98 6.16
CA LEU A 200 -7.58 -0.70 7.10
C LEU A 200 -7.77 0.80 7.27
N GLY A 201 -9.01 1.27 7.14
CA GLY A 201 -9.35 2.67 6.99
C GLY A 201 -9.74 3.44 8.25
N GLU A 202 -9.35 2.95 9.44
CA GLU A 202 -9.76 3.53 10.72
C GLU A 202 -8.90 4.75 11.09
N VAL A 203 -9.28 5.93 10.59
CA VAL A 203 -8.46 7.15 10.66
C VAL A 203 -8.15 7.58 12.10
N GLU A 204 -9.12 7.55 13.01
CA GLU A 204 -8.94 7.98 14.41
C GLU A 204 -7.88 7.13 15.13
N VAL A 205 -7.92 5.81 14.92
CA VAL A 205 -6.97 4.87 15.51
C VAL A 205 -5.59 5.05 14.91
N LEU A 206 -5.50 5.22 13.59
CA LEU A 206 -4.22 5.49 12.92
C LEU A 206 -3.60 6.82 13.38
N GLN A 207 -4.41 7.86 13.57
CA GLN A 207 -3.95 9.13 14.14
C GLN A 207 -3.43 8.94 15.57
N HIS A 208 -4.15 8.18 16.41
CA HIS A 208 -3.71 7.87 17.76
C HIS A 208 -2.36 7.13 17.77
N ILE A 209 -2.24 6.05 16.98
CA ILE A 209 -1.01 5.26 16.85
C ILE A 209 0.16 6.14 16.39
N VAL A 210 -0.03 6.91 15.31
CA VAL A 210 1.04 7.76 14.78
C VAL A 210 1.41 8.88 15.75
N HIS A 211 0.44 9.49 16.43
CA HIS A 211 0.72 10.49 17.45
C HIS A 211 1.57 9.89 18.58
N ALA A 212 1.19 8.72 19.12
CA ALA A 212 1.94 8.02 20.16
C ALA A 212 3.38 7.68 19.73
N LEU A 213 3.56 7.21 18.49
CA LEU A 213 4.87 6.83 17.94
C LEU A 213 5.76 8.03 17.57
N THR A 214 5.18 9.23 17.40
CA THR A 214 5.89 10.47 17.04
C THR A 214 6.07 11.43 18.21
N ARG A 215 5.73 10.98 19.43
CA ARG A 215 6.05 11.73 20.65
C ARG A 215 7.55 11.84 20.84
N GLU A 216 7.97 12.91 21.50
CA GLU A 216 9.37 13.27 21.62
C GLU A 216 10.19 12.26 22.43
N ASP A 217 9.63 11.78 23.52
CA ASP A 217 10.18 10.71 24.36
C ASP A 217 10.43 9.43 23.56
N VAL A 218 9.47 9.04 22.72
CA VAL A 218 9.58 7.83 21.89
C VAL A 218 10.58 8.03 20.75
N CYS A 219 10.54 9.15 20.04
CA CYS A 219 11.46 9.42 18.92
C CYS A 219 12.93 9.48 19.35
N ARG A 220 13.22 10.01 20.55
CA ARG A 220 14.58 10.09 21.09
C ARG A 220 15.20 8.72 21.39
N LEU A 221 14.38 7.74 21.76
CA LEU A 221 14.82 6.38 22.08
C LEU A 221 14.96 5.49 20.83
N GLN A 222 14.37 5.89 19.71
CA GLN A 222 14.40 5.12 18.47
C GLN A 222 15.71 5.29 17.72
N THR A 223 16.20 4.18 17.18
CA THR A 223 17.31 4.17 16.24
C THR A 223 16.91 4.84 14.91
N PRO A 224 17.88 5.34 14.11
CA PRO A 224 17.57 5.90 12.80
C PRO A 224 16.84 4.92 11.87
N SER A 225 17.16 3.64 11.93
CA SER A 225 16.50 2.62 11.10
C SER A 225 15.02 2.50 11.43
N GLU A 226 14.67 2.49 12.72
CA GLU A 226 13.29 2.46 13.17
C GLU A 226 12.50 3.72 12.78
N GLN A 227 13.16 4.88 12.78
CA GLN A 227 12.55 6.12 12.30
C GLN A 227 12.29 6.09 10.79
N VAL A 228 13.19 5.48 10.00
CA VAL A 228 12.96 5.26 8.56
C VAL A 228 11.79 4.32 8.34
N GLU A 229 11.69 3.23 9.11
CA GLU A 229 10.56 2.30 9.04
C GLU A 229 9.24 2.99 9.41
N LEU A 230 9.21 3.75 10.51
CA LEU A 230 8.05 4.52 10.93
C LEU A 230 7.61 5.50 9.84
N LEU A 231 8.54 6.28 9.29
CA LEU A 231 8.26 7.20 8.19
C LEU A 231 7.69 6.47 6.97
N ASN A 232 8.23 5.30 6.65
CA ASN A 232 7.72 4.46 5.57
C ASN A 232 6.28 3.99 5.85
N TYR A 233 5.99 3.47 7.04
CA TYR A 233 4.64 3.04 7.41
C TYR A 233 3.63 4.18 7.41
N VAL A 234 3.99 5.34 7.96
CA VAL A 234 3.15 6.55 7.92
C VAL A 234 2.88 6.98 6.49
N SER A 235 3.90 7.02 5.62
CA SER A 235 3.72 7.40 4.21
C SER A 235 2.80 6.44 3.45
N LEU A 236 2.80 5.16 3.83
CA LEU A 236 1.90 4.17 3.25
C LEU A 236 0.49 4.25 3.84
N ALA A 237 0.35 4.58 5.13
CA ALA A 237 -0.95 4.83 5.76
C ALA A 237 -1.64 6.05 5.13
N VAL A 238 -0.92 7.14 4.87
CA VAL A 238 -1.44 8.32 4.16
C VAL A 238 -1.91 7.92 2.74
N LYS A 239 -1.10 7.13 2.03
CA LYS A 239 -1.40 6.74 0.63
C LYS A 239 -2.55 5.73 0.51
N ARG A 240 -2.56 4.71 1.37
CA ARG A 240 -3.44 3.53 1.24
C ARG A 240 -4.65 3.58 2.18
N CYS A 241 -4.44 4.00 3.42
CA CYS A 241 -5.47 4.06 4.46
C CYS A 241 -6.11 5.45 4.58
N LYS A 242 -5.74 6.41 3.71
CA LYS A 242 -6.24 7.79 3.70
C LYS A 242 -6.04 8.55 5.03
N LEU A 243 -5.01 8.18 5.79
CA LEU A 243 -4.60 8.92 6.99
C LEU A 243 -4.29 10.39 6.61
N PRO A 244 -4.88 11.39 7.28
CA PRO A 244 -4.48 12.79 7.11
C PRO A 244 -3.00 12.99 7.46
N LEU A 245 -2.31 13.86 6.73
CA LEU A 245 -0.87 14.08 6.89
C LEU A 245 -0.52 14.46 8.35
N PRO A 246 0.22 13.60 9.09
CA PRO A 246 0.58 13.90 10.47
C PRO A 246 1.83 14.80 10.52
N PRO A 247 2.05 15.52 11.63
CA PRO A 247 3.28 16.30 11.83
C PRO A 247 4.49 15.37 11.97
N LEU A 248 5.43 15.46 11.03
CA LEU A 248 6.61 14.56 10.96
C LEU A 248 7.94 15.26 11.26
N ASN A 249 7.92 16.51 11.70
CA ASN A 249 9.12 17.34 11.89
C ASN A 249 10.18 16.66 12.76
N ARG A 250 9.76 15.98 13.85
CA ARG A 250 10.67 15.29 14.79
C ARG A 250 11.35 14.07 14.17
N VAL A 251 10.59 13.28 13.40
CA VAL A 251 11.12 12.12 12.67
C VAL A 251 12.10 12.59 11.60
N LEU A 252 11.70 13.62 10.84
CA LEU A 252 12.53 14.17 9.77
C LEU A 252 13.80 14.84 10.29
N SER A 253 13.74 15.56 11.43
CA SER A 253 14.91 16.22 12.03
C SER A 253 15.97 15.22 12.49
N ALA A 254 15.55 14.09 13.06
CA ALA A 254 16.47 13.05 13.50
C ALA A 254 17.18 12.36 12.32
N LEU A 255 16.50 12.26 11.16
CA LEU A 255 17.08 11.69 9.93
C LEU A 255 18.08 12.61 9.21
N LEU A 256 18.12 13.91 9.52
CA LEU A 256 19.07 14.85 8.90
C LEU A 256 20.53 14.49 9.21
N GLY A 257 20.82 14.19 10.48
CA GLY A 257 22.17 13.88 10.95
C GLY A 257 22.56 12.39 10.96
N ALA A 258 21.60 11.49 10.72
CA ALA A 258 21.85 10.05 10.87
C ALA A 258 22.76 9.45 9.76
N THR A 259 23.40 8.32 10.03
CA THR A 259 24.06 7.53 8.98
C THR A 259 23.08 6.49 8.45
N LEU A 260 22.70 6.62 7.17
CA LEU A 260 21.70 5.76 6.54
C LEU A 260 22.34 4.87 5.46
N SER A 261 21.87 3.64 5.36
CA SER A 261 22.20 2.74 4.26
C SER A 261 21.61 3.23 2.93
N ALA A 262 22.11 2.65 1.83
CA ALA A 262 21.70 3.00 0.47
C ALA A 262 20.17 2.88 0.27
N ARG A 263 19.58 1.84 0.89
CA ARG A 263 18.16 1.54 0.80
C ARG A 263 17.31 2.41 1.74
N GLU A 264 17.81 2.71 2.93
CA GLU A 264 17.13 3.64 3.85
C GLU A 264 17.02 5.03 3.27
N ASN A 265 18.09 5.53 2.63
CA ASN A 265 18.05 6.81 1.91
C ASN A 265 16.92 6.85 0.85
N LEU A 266 16.78 5.80 0.04
CA LEU A 266 15.71 5.71 -0.94
C LEU A 266 14.32 5.60 -0.29
N LEU A 267 14.20 4.88 0.82
CA LEU A 267 12.94 4.75 1.55
C LEU A 267 12.48 6.10 2.12
N VAL A 268 13.40 6.90 2.67
CA VAL A 268 13.11 8.25 3.16
C VAL A 268 12.61 9.13 2.01
N LEU A 269 13.35 9.22 0.91
CA LEU A 269 12.97 10.04 -0.25
C LEU A 269 11.64 9.59 -0.86
N SER A 270 11.44 8.29 -1.00
CA SER A 270 10.18 7.72 -1.50
C SER A 270 9.01 8.00 -0.57
N SER A 271 9.24 8.02 0.75
CA SER A 271 8.23 8.32 1.74
C SER A 271 7.82 9.79 1.69
N ILE A 272 8.79 10.70 1.63
CA ILE A 272 8.53 12.14 1.47
C ILE A 272 7.77 12.41 0.17
N HIS A 273 8.15 11.74 -0.93
CA HIS A 273 7.42 11.82 -2.20
C HIS A 273 5.95 11.42 -2.06
N ARG A 274 5.65 10.30 -1.38
CA ARG A 274 4.27 9.85 -1.14
C ARG A 274 3.45 10.82 -0.30
N LEU A 275 4.08 11.45 0.68
CA LEU A 275 3.44 12.40 1.59
C LEU A 275 3.15 13.75 0.92
N LYS A 276 3.82 14.06 -0.20
CA LYS A 276 3.80 15.40 -0.83
C LYS A 276 4.09 16.53 0.17
N HIS A 277 4.95 16.25 1.15
CA HIS A 277 5.19 17.15 2.27
C HIS A 277 5.98 18.39 1.80
N THR A 278 5.34 19.56 1.84
CA THR A 278 5.89 20.82 1.31
C THR A 278 7.12 21.31 2.07
N HIS A 279 7.23 21.04 3.37
CA HIS A 279 8.32 21.54 4.23
C HIS A 279 9.52 20.60 4.38
N ALA A 280 9.65 19.58 3.52
CA ALA A 280 10.73 18.60 3.63
C ALA A 280 11.94 18.90 2.71
N THR A 281 12.02 20.10 2.10
CA THR A 281 13.01 20.45 1.07
C THR A 281 14.45 20.23 1.53
N ASP A 282 14.78 20.66 2.74
CA ASP A 282 16.15 20.56 3.28
C ASP A 282 16.54 19.11 3.52
N VAL A 283 15.59 18.33 4.06
CA VAL A 283 15.77 16.88 4.27
C VAL A 283 15.96 16.17 2.94
N VAL A 284 15.17 16.50 1.93
CA VAL A 284 15.31 15.93 0.59
C VAL A 284 16.69 16.22 0.02
N ALA A 285 17.16 17.47 0.09
CA ALA A 285 18.47 17.86 -0.44
C ALA A 285 19.63 17.14 0.28
N VAL A 286 19.58 17.05 1.60
CA VAL A 286 20.61 16.39 2.42
C VAL A 286 20.60 14.88 2.20
N VAL A 287 19.43 14.25 2.23
CA VAL A 287 19.29 12.80 2.02
C VAL A 287 19.65 12.42 0.59
N SER A 288 19.21 13.16 -0.43
CA SER A 288 19.55 12.87 -1.83
C SER A 288 21.05 12.97 -2.07
N ARG A 289 21.73 13.97 -1.49
CA ARG A 289 23.19 14.10 -1.60
C ARG A 289 23.91 12.91 -0.98
N ARG A 290 23.45 12.39 0.16
CA ARG A 290 24.00 11.17 0.79
C ARG A 290 23.72 9.94 -0.07
N ALA A 291 22.50 9.80 -0.56
CA ALA A 291 22.08 8.72 -1.44
C ALA A 291 22.95 8.63 -2.70
N ALA A 292 23.33 9.78 -3.26
CA ALA A 292 24.20 9.91 -4.43
C ALA A 292 25.56 9.20 -4.27
N LYS A 293 26.09 9.13 -3.05
CA LYS A 293 27.38 8.48 -2.74
C LYS A 293 27.29 6.95 -2.73
N GLN A 294 26.08 6.39 -2.60
CA GLN A 294 25.86 4.95 -2.42
C GLN A 294 25.17 4.28 -3.61
N THR A 295 24.90 5.02 -4.71
CA THR A 295 24.18 4.52 -5.89
C THR A 295 24.85 3.33 -6.57
N GLY A 296 26.17 3.16 -6.42
CA GLY A 296 26.89 1.98 -6.92
C GLY A 296 26.34 0.65 -6.39
N THR A 297 25.70 0.65 -5.22
CA THR A 297 25.10 -0.55 -4.59
C THR A 297 23.67 -0.84 -5.06
N TYR A 298 23.06 0.05 -5.85
CA TYR A 298 21.64 -0.10 -6.22
C TYR A 298 21.43 -1.27 -7.17
N ASN A 299 20.40 -2.07 -6.89
CA ASN A 299 19.86 -3.06 -7.83
C ASN A 299 18.78 -2.43 -8.73
N PHE A 300 18.19 -3.22 -9.64
CA PHE A 300 17.14 -2.73 -10.54
C PHE A 300 15.94 -2.07 -9.84
N LYS A 301 15.49 -2.62 -8.69
CA LYS A 301 14.35 -2.06 -7.96
C LYS A 301 14.73 -0.71 -7.35
N ASP A 302 15.93 -0.61 -6.79
CA ASP A 302 16.44 0.61 -6.19
C ASP A 302 16.61 1.71 -7.25
N VAL A 303 17.08 1.37 -8.46
CA VAL A 303 17.14 2.32 -9.58
C VAL A 303 15.76 2.81 -9.99
N VAL A 304 14.76 1.92 -10.06
CA VAL A 304 13.38 2.33 -10.38
C VAL A 304 12.83 3.29 -9.32
N TYR A 305 13.04 3.02 -8.03
CA TYR A 305 12.65 3.94 -6.95
C TYR A 305 13.44 5.26 -7.00
N GLY A 306 14.73 5.21 -7.30
CA GLY A 306 15.57 6.39 -7.47
C GLY A 306 15.09 7.27 -8.62
N LEU A 307 14.71 6.68 -9.75
CA LEU A 307 14.16 7.40 -10.91
C LEU A 307 12.77 7.96 -10.64
N GLU A 308 11.92 7.24 -9.91
CA GLU A 308 10.61 7.74 -9.46
C GLU A 308 10.78 8.99 -8.61
N VAL A 309 11.67 8.94 -7.61
CA VAL A 309 12.01 10.08 -6.76
C VAL A 309 12.58 11.23 -7.60
N ALA A 310 13.59 10.96 -8.44
CA ALA A 310 14.22 11.98 -9.28
C ALA A 310 13.22 12.68 -10.22
N ALA A 311 12.23 11.96 -10.73
CA ALA A 311 11.25 12.49 -11.66
C ALA A 311 10.10 13.25 -11.00
N LEU A 312 9.75 12.92 -9.74
CA LEU A 312 8.50 13.35 -9.12
C LEU A 312 8.66 14.11 -7.79
N LEU A 313 9.82 14.04 -7.14
CA LEU A 313 10.10 14.74 -5.89
C LEU A 313 10.91 16.03 -6.18
N PRO A 314 10.33 17.22 -5.97
CA PRO A 314 11.10 18.46 -6.06
C PRO A 314 12.15 18.54 -4.95
N GLY A 315 13.27 19.20 -5.23
CA GLY A 315 14.37 19.41 -4.27
C GLY A 315 15.45 18.33 -4.25
N CYS A 316 15.33 17.29 -5.09
CA CYS A 316 16.43 16.34 -5.28
C CYS A 316 17.64 17.02 -5.90
N THR A 317 18.83 16.74 -5.35
CA THR A 317 20.09 17.26 -5.88
C THR A 317 20.44 16.66 -7.24
N ASP A 318 20.94 17.48 -8.17
CA ASP A 318 21.36 17.04 -9.50
C ASP A 318 22.38 15.90 -9.45
N VAL A 319 23.29 15.91 -8.47
CA VAL A 319 24.28 14.84 -8.26
C VAL A 319 23.61 13.48 -8.02
N PHE A 320 22.52 13.44 -7.25
CA PHE A 320 21.76 12.21 -7.03
C PHE A 320 21.12 11.71 -8.32
N VAL A 321 20.49 12.61 -9.07
CA VAL A 321 19.78 12.25 -10.29
C VAL A 321 20.76 11.74 -11.36
N ALA A 322 21.88 12.45 -11.55
CA ALA A 322 22.98 12.02 -12.41
C ALA A 322 23.48 10.62 -12.01
N SER A 323 23.77 10.40 -10.72
CA SER A 323 24.23 9.10 -10.21
C SER A 323 23.23 7.96 -10.44
N VAL A 324 21.92 8.22 -10.30
CA VAL A 324 20.87 7.21 -10.57
C VAL A 324 20.78 6.90 -12.07
N LEU A 325 20.86 7.91 -12.94
CA LEU A 325 20.85 7.73 -14.39
C LEU A 325 22.07 6.94 -14.88
N LEU A 326 23.25 7.24 -14.36
CA LEU A 326 24.48 6.49 -14.66
C LEU A 326 24.37 5.04 -14.21
N ARG A 327 23.83 4.79 -13.01
CA ARG A 327 23.58 3.42 -12.52
C ARG A 327 22.54 2.68 -13.37
N ALA A 328 21.51 3.37 -13.85
CA ALA A 328 20.54 2.80 -14.77
C ALA A 328 21.21 2.37 -16.09
N GLY A 329 22.14 3.18 -16.60
CA GLY A 329 22.94 2.85 -17.79
C GLY A 329 23.80 1.62 -17.58
N ALA A 330 24.51 1.54 -16.45
CA ALA A 330 25.33 0.38 -16.11
C ALA A 330 24.52 -0.93 -16.00
N LEU A 331 23.27 -0.84 -15.55
CA LEU A 331 22.37 -2.00 -15.42
C LEU A 331 21.59 -2.30 -16.71
N ALA A 332 21.52 -1.38 -17.67
CA ALA A 332 20.69 -1.51 -18.86
C ALA A 332 20.90 -2.82 -19.64
N PRO A 333 22.14 -3.30 -19.87
CA PRO A 333 22.37 -4.55 -20.62
C PRO A 333 21.71 -5.79 -20.00
N LEU A 334 21.46 -5.77 -18.68
CA LEU A 334 20.96 -6.91 -17.91
C LEU A 334 19.45 -6.82 -17.61
N MET A 335 18.77 -5.76 -18.03
CA MET A 335 17.35 -5.55 -17.70
C MET A 335 16.44 -6.54 -18.42
N SER A 336 15.45 -7.11 -17.72
CA SER A 336 14.31 -7.79 -18.34
C SER A 336 13.31 -6.80 -18.97
N PRO A 337 12.38 -7.23 -19.85
CA PRO A 337 11.37 -6.35 -20.44
C PRO A 337 10.59 -5.54 -19.41
N ARG A 338 10.23 -6.19 -18.29
CA ARG A 338 9.56 -5.55 -17.15
C ARG A 338 10.38 -4.46 -16.48
N GLN A 339 11.67 -4.71 -16.26
CA GLN A 339 12.57 -3.75 -15.64
C GLN A 339 12.84 -2.56 -16.56
N LEU A 340 13.06 -2.82 -17.85
CA LEU A 340 13.24 -1.79 -18.86
C LEU A 340 12.01 -0.90 -18.97
N GLY A 341 10.81 -1.48 -19.04
CA GLY A 341 9.55 -0.73 -19.05
C GLY A 341 9.39 0.17 -17.82
N ALA A 342 9.75 -0.32 -16.63
CA ALA A 342 9.69 0.46 -15.40
C ALA A 342 10.70 1.62 -15.36
N VAL A 343 11.90 1.44 -15.89
CA VAL A 343 12.90 2.52 -16.05
C VAL A 343 12.41 3.55 -17.07
N CYS A 344 12.01 3.10 -18.26
CA CYS A 344 11.48 3.95 -19.33
C CYS A 344 10.28 4.80 -18.88
N LYS A 345 9.40 4.26 -18.02
CA LYS A 345 8.28 4.99 -17.43
C LYS A 345 8.72 6.31 -16.77
N TYR A 346 9.79 6.26 -15.98
CA TYR A 346 10.27 7.43 -15.22
C TYR A 346 11.26 8.28 -16.01
N VAL A 347 12.09 7.67 -16.85
CA VAL A 347 12.98 8.40 -17.77
C VAL A 347 12.17 9.26 -18.75
N ALA A 348 10.99 8.81 -19.18
CA ALA A 348 10.07 9.61 -20.00
C ALA A 348 9.63 10.92 -19.32
N LEU A 349 9.62 10.98 -17.99
CA LEU A 349 9.24 12.17 -17.23
C LEU A 349 10.41 13.16 -17.08
N LEU A 350 11.64 12.69 -17.23
CA LEU A 350 12.90 13.46 -17.16
C LEU A 350 13.25 14.11 -18.51
N ASN A 351 12.28 14.69 -19.20
CA ASN A 351 12.46 15.33 -20.49
C ASN A 351 12.62 16.86 -20.35
N THR A 352 13.58 17.44 -21.08
CA THR A 352 13.86 18.88 -21.16
C THR A 352 12.69 19.68 -21.74
N SER A 353 11.83 19.05 -22.55
CA SER A 353 10.63 19.70 -23.12
C SER A 353 9.57 20.07 -22.08
N ARG A 354 9.65 19.52 -20.86
CA ARG A 354 8.73 19.83 -19.77
C ARG A 354 9.19 21.08 -19.02
N ARG A 355 8.44 22.18 -19.18
CA ARG A 355 8.66 23.51 -18.55
C ARG A 355 8.85 23.54 -17.02
N LYS A 356 8.65 22.44 -16.30
CA LYS A 356 8.79 22.35 -14.84
C LYS A 356 9.92 21.43 -14.37
N ASN A 357 10.75 20.90 -15.27
CA ASN A 357 11.77 19.93 -14.92
C ASN A 357 13.19 20.52 -15.01
N ALA A 358 13.58 21.30 -13.99
CA ALA A 358 14.92 21.89 -13.91
C ALA A 358 16.04 20.83 -13.96
N VAL A 359 15.77 19.65 -13.40
CA VAL A 359 16.68 18.50 -13.36
C VAL A 359 17.01 17.96 -14.75
N ALA A 360 16.08 18.04 -15.71
CA ALA A 360 16.32 17.57 -17.08
C ALA A 360 17.38 18.41 -17.80
N TYR A 361 17.54 19.68 -17.42
CA TYR A 361 18.59 20.54 -17.95
C TYR A 361 19.95 20.23 -17.30
N SER A 362 19.99 20.12 -15.97
CA SER A 362 21.23 19.83 -15.23
C SER A 362 21.83 18.45 -15.55
N CYS A 363 20.98 17.43 -15.73
CA CYS A 363 21.41 16.04 -15.98
C CYS A 363 21.26 15.62 -17.46
N GLY A 364 21.27 16.57 -18.39
CA GLY A 364 21.07 16.30 -19.81
C GLY A 364 22.18 15.47 -20.46
N ARG A 365 23.40 15.48 -19.90
CA ARG A 365 24.51 14.65 -20.37
C ARG A 365 24.26 13.17 -20.08
N GLU A 366 23.87 12.87 -18.84
CA GLU A 366 23.60 11.52 -18.36
C GLU A 366 22.38 10.93 -19.07
N LEU A 367 21.33 11.73 -19.29
CA LEU A 367 20.16 11.32 -20.08
C LEU A 367 20.53 10.97 -21.52
N ARG A 368 21.33 11.81 -22.20
CA ARG A 368 21.80 11.54 -23.57
C ARG A 368 22.67 10.28 -23.67
N SER A 369 23.39 9.94 -22.61
CA SER A 369 24.18 8.70 -22.52
C SER A 369 23.30 7.47 -22.26
N LEU A 370 22.27 7.60 -21.41
CA LEU A 370 21.38 6.51 -21.03
C LEU A 370 20.45 6.07 -22.18
N VAL A 371 19.85 7.01 -22.91
CA VAL A 371 18.81 6.72 -23.91
C VAL A 371 19.29 5.71 -24.98
N PRO A 372 20.48 5.84 -25.59
CA PRO A 372 21.00 4.84 -26.53
C PRO A 372 21.10 3.42 -25.93
N LEU A 373 21.53 3.28 -24.67
CA LEU A 373 21.63 1.99 -24.00
C LEU A 373 20.26 1.35 -23.78
N LEU A 374 19.24 2.15 -23.50
CA LEU A 374 17.86 1.67 -23.39
C LEU A 374 17.31 1.23 -24.76
N VAL A 375 17.68 1.92 -25.84
CA VAL A 375 17.30 1.56 -27.22
C VAL A 375 17.92 0.23 -27.62
N GLU A 376 19.24 0.07 -27.44
CA GLU A 376 19.96 -1.16 -27.71
C GLU A 376 19.39 -2.34 -26.91
N ARG A 377 19.06 -2.13 -25.63
CA ARG A 377 18.43 -3.17 -24.83
C ARG A 377 17.00 -3.47 -25.29
N ALA A 378 16.21 -2.46 -25.66
CA ALA A 378 14.86 -2.66 -26.16
C ALA A 378 14.85 -3.49 -27.46
N GLU A 379 15.79 -3.22 -28.36
CA GLU A 379 15.96 -3.96 -29.61
C GLU A 379 16.24 -5.45 -29.36
N ARG A 380 17.16 -5.76 -28.43
CA ARG A 380 17.46 -7.15 -28.05
C ARG A 380 16.29 -7.90 -27.40
N LEU A 381 15.31 -7.18 -26.85
CA LEU A 381 14.17 -7.75 -26.13
C LEU A 381 12.87 -7.75 -26.96
N LEU A 382 12.94 -7.40 -28.25
CA LEU A 382 11.75 -7.41 -29.11
C LEU A 382 11.10 -8.79 -29.14
N GLY A 383 9.77 -8.80 -29.11
CA GLY A 383 8.97 -10.02 -28.99
C GLY A 383 8.76 -10.52 -27.55
N GLN A 384 9.48 -9.99 -26.56
CA GLN A 384 9.33 -10.40 -25.15
C GLN A 384 8.51 -9.40 -24.30
N PHE A 385 8.16 -8.25 -24.86
CA PHE A 385 7.42 -7.21 -24.16
C PHE A 385 5.94 -7.54 -24.02
N ARG A 386 5.39 -7.27 -22.83
CA ARG A 386 3.94 -7.22 -22.63
C ARG A 386 3.41 -5.83 -23.00
N LEU A 387 2.09 -5.75 -23.25
CA LEU A 387 1.36 -4.51 -23.57
C LEU A 387 1.81 -3.30 -22.72
N HIS A 388 1.81 -3.47 -21.40
CA HIS A 388 2.11 -2.36 -20.48
C HIS A 388 3.57 -1.87 -20.58
N GLU A 389 4.51 -2.79 -20.78
CA GLU A 389 5.93 -2.49 -20.86
C GLU A 389 6.25 -1.80 -22.19
N ALA A 390 5.68 -2.30 -23.29
CA ALA A 390 5.79 -1.71 -24.62
C ALA A 390 5.30 -0.25 -24.65
N ARG A 391 4.16 0.04 -23.99
CA ARG A 391 3.63 1.41 -23.87
C ARG A 391 4.63 2.37 -23.20
N TYR A 392 5.29 1.95 -22.12
CA TYR A 392 6.26 2.80 -21.43
C TYR A 392 7.55 3.01 -22.24
N VAL A 393 8.05 1.97 -22.91
CA VAL A 393 9.23 2.06 -23.78
C VAL A 393 8.96 3.02 -24.94
N LEU A 394 7.84 2.83 -25.65
CA LEU A 394 7.44 3.71 -26.76
C LEU A 394 7.26 5.16 -26.31
N ARG A 395 6.61 5.38 -25.16
CA ARG A 395 6.45 6.72 -24.60
C ARG A 395 7.80 7.38 -24.32
N CYS A 396 8.72 6.65 -23.68
CA CYS A 396 10.06 7.16 -23.38
C CYS A 396 10.80 7.59 -24.64
N PHE A 397 10.81 6.75 -25.68
CA PHE A 397 11.50 7.05 -26.92
C PHE A 397 10.86 8.20 -27.70
N ARG A 398 9.52 8.35 -27.66
CA ARG A 398 8.84 9.52 -28.24
C ARG A 398 9.18 10.81 -27.52
N GLU A 399 9.15 10.80 -26.18
CA GLU A 399 9.48 11.98 -25.37
C GLU A 399 10.93 12.44 -25.63
N HIS A 400 11.85 11.49 -25.77
CA HIS A 400 13.27 11.77 -26.05
C HIS A 400 13.60 11.88 -27.55
N ASN A 401 12.59 12.00 -28.43
CA ASN A 401 12.74 12.16 -29.89
C ASN A 401 13.63 11.10 -30.58
N VAL A 402 13.65 9.87 -30.05
CA VAL A 402 14.37 8.75 -30.64
C VAL A 402 13.66 8.30 -31.92
N ARG A 403 14.40 8.20 -33.03
CA ARG A 403 13.88 7.74 -34.32
C ARG A 403 14.41 6.33 -34.62
N HIS A 404 13.74 5.30 -34.09
CA HIS A 404 14.14 3.89 -34.29
C HIS A 404 13.02 3.09 -34.94
N SER A 405 12.99 3.08 -36.28
CA SER A 405 11.90 2.51 -37.09
C SER A 405 11.50 1.09 -36.70
N LEU A 406 12.49 0.23 -36.42
CA LEU A 406 12.28 -1.18 -36.09
C LEU A 406 11.59 -1.39 -34.72
N ILE A 407 11.90 -0.58 -33.71
CA ILE A 407 11.26 -0.68 -32.40
C ILE A 407 9.82 -0.16 -32.49
N PHE A 408 9.63 0.97 -33.17
CA PHE A 408 8.30 1.54 -33.35
C PHE A 408 7.39 0.62 -34.18
N SER A 409 7.87 0.00 -35.25
CA SER A 409 7.05 -0.92 -36.06
C SER A 409 6.65 -2.18 -35.31
N ARG A 410 7.52 -2.72 -34.44
CA ARG A 410 7.26 -3.96 -33.70
C ARG A 410 6.47 -3.77 -32.41
N LEU A 411 6.68 -2.67 -31.69
CA LEU A 411 6.00 -2.43 -30.41
C LEU A 411 4.68 -1.65 -30.55
N THR A 412 4.51 -0.83 -31.59
CA THR A 412 3.29 -0.02 -31.75
C THR A 412 2.02 -0.86 -31.92
N PRO A 413 2.01 -1.94 -32.73
CA PRO A 413 0.84 -2.82 -32.84
C PRO A 413 0.43 -3.40 -31.48
N ILE A 414 1.42 -3.94 -30.76
CA ILE A 414 1.23 -4.48 -29.40
C ILE A 414 0.63 -3.43 -28.48
N ALA A 415 1.02 -2.15 -28.59
CA ALA A 415 0.53 -1.07 -27.73
C ALA A 415 -0.86 -0.53 -28.10
N ALA A 416 -1.31 -0.74 -29.35
CA ALA A 416 -2.56 -0.24 -29.92
C ALA A 416 -3.71 -1.26 -29.85
N ASP A 417 -3.41 -2.56 -29.82
CA ASP A 417 -4.39 -3.66 -29.89
C ASP A 417 -4.96 -4.11 -28.52
N GLY A 418 -4.86 -3.28 -27.48
CA GLY A 418 -5.46 -3.53 -26.16
C GLY A 418 -5.81 -2.26 -25.43
#